data_AF-T0MFJ7-F1
#
_entry.id   AF-T0MFJ7-F1
#
_cell.length_a   1.000
_cell.length_b   1.000
_cell.length_c   1.000
_cell.angle_alpha   90.00
_cell.angle_beta   90.00
_cell.angle_gamma   90.00
#
_symmetry.space_group_name_H-M   'P 1'
#
loop_
_entity.id
_entity.type
_entity.pdbx_description
1 polymer ?
#
loop_
_entity_poly.entity_id
_entity_poly.type
_entity_poly.pdbx_seq_one_letter_code
_entity_poly.pdbx_strand_id
1 'polypeptide(L)'
;MKKPSKLKNILPKYPTENVFEFISITSTPIKYKIPVDRPVRIYCDGVYDLFHYGHARSLQQAKNLFPNVYLIVGLTSDKLTEELKGPTVMNEKERAESLKHCKYVDEIIENAPWVITDEYLEKHQIDFVAHDESPYQFGDCDDIYAPLKHKNMFIPLKRTKGISTSGIITNIVRDYDKFVIRNLDRGCSPKELNISFIQLNTIKMKKHVDEIIKVIDIHTKINNIKIEFKVANKYWDNVIHRLVEKFQNLRNENRIFLNKIREFIK
;
A
#
# COMPACT_ATOMS: atom_id res chain seq x y z
N MET A 1 -10.59 -28.24 -32.68
CA MET A 1 -9.83 -26.98 -32.89
C MET A 1 -10.68 -25.80 -32.43
N LYS A 2 -10.29 -25.06 -31.40
CA LYS A 2 -10.98 -23.81 -31.00
C LYS A 2 -10.77 -22.78 -32.11
N LYS A 3 -11.84 -22.16 -32.64
CA LYS A 3 -11.72 -21.07 -33.62
C LYS A 3 -10.92 -19.92 -32.98
N PRO A 4 -9.97 -19.29 -33.70
CA PRO A 4 -9.25 -18.13 -33.18
C PRO A 4 -10.23 -16.98 -32.90
N SER A 5 -10.13 -16.38 -31.71
CA SER A 5 -10.95 -15.25 -31.29
C SER A 5 -10.75 -14.05 -32.21
N LYS A 6 -11.83 -13.33 -32.53
CA LYS A 6 -11.73 -12.08 -33.30
C LYS A 6 -11.08 -11.00 -32.42
N LEU A 7 -9.99 -10.40 -32.88
CA LEU A 7 -9.24 -9.37 -32.14
C LEU A 7 -9.53 -7.96 -32.68
N LYS A 8 -9.57 -6.96 -31.79
CA LYS A 8 -9.69 -5.54 -32.14
C LYS A 8 -8.67 -4.70 -31.38
N ASN A 9 -8.08 -3.71 -32.06
CA ASN A 9 -7.16 -2.75 -31.43
C ASN A 9 -7.93 -1.62 -30.76
N ILE A 10 -7.87 -1.53 -29.43
CA ILE A 10 -8.59 -0.52 -28.62
C ILE A 10 -7.62 0.18 -27.66
N LEU A 11 -7.80 1.50 -27.49
CA LEU A 11 -7.12 2.27 -26.45
C LEU A 11 -7.79 2.04 -25.08
N PRO A 12 -7.00 1.88 -24.00
CA PRO A 12 -7.56 1.80 -22.65
C PRO A 12 -8.26 3.11 -22.28
N LYS A 13 -9.38 3.00 -21.56
CA LYS A 13 -10.09 4.15 -21.00
C LYS A 13 -9.60 4.44 -19.59
N TYR A 14 -9.01 5.62 -19.40
CA TYR A 14 -8.60 6.10 -18.09
C TYR A 14 -9.61 7.12 -17.53
N PRO A 15 -9.76 7.20 -16.20
CA PRO A 15 -10.61 8.20 -15.59
C PRO A 15 -10.04 9.61 -15.82
N THR A 16 -10.93 10.56 -16.15
CA THR A 16 -10.62 11.96 -16.45
C THR A 16 -11.02 12.92 -15.33
N GLU A 17 -12.05 12.60 -14.54
CA GLU A 17 -12.56 13.44 -13.45
C GLU A 17 -12.84 12.59 -12.21
N ASN A 18 -12.49 13.07 -11.02
CA ASN A 18 -12.78 12.40 -9.75
C ASN A 18 -12.59 13.34 -8.55
N VAL A 19 -13.26 13.02 -7.44
CA VAL A 19 -13.16 13.74 -6.14
C VAL A 19 -11.73 13.79 -5.59
N PHE A 20 -10.89 12.81 -5.95
CA PHE A 20 -9.48 12.76 -5.56
C PHE A 20 -8.60 12.70 -6.80
N GLU A 21 -7.47 13.38 -6.76
CA GLU A 21 -6.47 13.41 -7.82
C GLU A 21 -5.82 12.04 -8.02
N PHE A 22 -5.52 11.73 -9.29
CA PHE A 22 -4.68 10.60 -9.66
C PHE A 22 -3.24 11.06 -9.89
N ILE A 23 -2.28 10.20 -9.58
CA ILE A 23 -0.90 10.40 -10.03
C ILE A 23 -0.86 10.18 -11.54
N SER A 24 -0.25 11.13 -12.27
CA SER A 24 -0.09 11.05 -13.72
C SER A 24 0.81 9.89 -14.12
N ILE A 25 0.40 9.16 -15.16
CA ILE A 25 1.23 8.17 -15.86
C ILE A 25 2.16 8.92 -16.81
N THR A 26 3.42 8.48 -16.93
CA THR A 26 4.40 9.08 -17.84
C THR A 26 4.39 8.43 -19.22
N SER A 27 4.04 7.15 -19.32
CA SER A 27 3.89 6.45 -20.59
C SER A 27 2.70 6.94 -21.42
N THR A 28 2.92 7.00 -22.74
CA THR A 28 1.87 7.26 -23.72
C THR A 28 0.94 6.04 -23.84
N PRO A 29 -0.39 6.22 -23.80
CA PRO A 29 -1.33 5.12 -23.98
C PRO A 29 -1.16 4.42 -25.34
N ILE A 30 -0.97 3.10 -25.31
CA ILE A 30 -0.89 2.27 -26.52
C ILE A 30 -2.21 1.53 -26.78
N LYS A 31 -2.41 1.08 -28.03
CA LYS A 31 -3.56 0.24 -28.40
C LYS A 31 -3.26 -1.23 -28.07
N TYR A 32 -4.21 -1.91 -27.45
CA TYR A 32 -4.12 -3.33 -27.13
C TYR A 32 -5.03 -4.16 -28.04
N LYS A 33 -4.55 -5.35 -28.44
CA LYS A 33 -5.31 -6.35 -29.21
C LYS A 33 -6.21 -7.13 -28.26
N ILE A 34 -7.49 -6.79 -28.21
CA ILE A 34 -8.44 -7.42 -27.28
C ILE A 34 -9.40 -8.39 -27.99
N PRO A 35 -9.83 -9.49 -27.34
CA PRO A 35 -10.90 -10.35 -27.86
C PRO A 35 -12.25 -9.59 -27.91
N VAL A 36 -13.05 -9.90 -28.93
CA VAL A 36 -14.38 -9.29 -29.14
C VAL A 36 -15.52 -10.27 -28.83
N ASP A 37 -15.24 -11.56 -28.91
CA ASP A 37 -16.18 -12.68 -28.74
C ASP A 37 -16.32 -13.14 -27.28
N ARG A 38 -15.43 -12.69 -26.39
CA ARG A 38 -15.46 -12.98 -24.95
C ARG A 38 -14.98 -11.76 -24.15
N PRO A 39 -15.25 -11.70 -22.84
CA PRO A 39 -14.65 -10.69 -21.96
C PRO A 39 -13.12 -10.74 -22.02
N VAL A 40 -12.50 -9.56 -21.94
CA VAL A 40 -11.06 -9.42 -21.75
C VAL A 40 -10.73 -9.77 -20.31
N ARG A 41 -9.85 -10.73 -20.08
CA ARG A 41 -9.45 -11.18 -18.75
C ARG A 41 -8.24 -10.37 -18.30
N ILE A 42 -8.47 -9.47 -17.35
CA ILE A 42 -7.43 -8.62 -16.76
C ILE A 42 -7.10 -9.14 -15.37
N TYR A 43 -5.82 -9.24 -15.07
CA TYR A 43 -5.31 -9.65 -13.77
C TYR A 43 -4.68 -8.45 -13.04
N CYS A 44 -5.08 -8.24 -11.79
CA CYS A 44 -4.47 -7.26 -10.87
C CYS A 44 -4.00 -7.98 -9.61
N ASP A 45 -2.69 -8.00 -9.38
CA ASP A 45 -2.10 -8.55 -8.17
C ASP A 45 -1.88 -7.49 -7.09
N GLY A 46 -1.82 -7.95 -5.85
CA GLY A 46 -1.46 -7.09 -4.74
C GLY A 46 -1.63 -7.75 -3.38
N VAL A 47 -1.16 -7.02 -2.36
CA VAL A 47 -1.33 -7.42 -0.96
C VAL A 47 -2.72 -7.06 -0.46
N TYR A 48 -3.22 -5.87 -0.83
CA TYR A 48 -4.54 -5.36 -0.42
C TYR A 48 -4.75 -5.22 1.11
N ASP A 49 -3.67 -5.04 1.87
CA ASP A 49 -3.73 -4.77 3.32
C ASP A 49 -4.38 -3.42 3.64
N LEU A 50 -5.19 -3.38 4.71
CA LEU A 50 -6.09 -2.27 5.05
C LEU A 50 -6.87 -1.78 3.83
N PHE A 51 -7.65 -2.66 3.22
CA PHE A 51 -8.31 -2.39 1.94
C PHE A 51 -9.05 -1.04 1.95
N HIS A 52 -8.60 -0.11 1.11
CA HIS A 52 -9.03 1.28 1.11
C HIS A 52 -9.42 1.76 -0.29
N TYR A 53 -10.00 2.96 -0.38
CA TYR A 53 -10.51 3.50 -1.64
C TYR A 53 -9.45 3.62 -2.75
N GLY A 54 -8.16 3.76 -2.40
CA GLY A 54 -7.07 3.70 -3.38
C GLY A 54 -6.99 2.35 -4.13
N HIS A 55 -7.18 1.23 -3.44
CA HIS A 55 -7.22 -0.11 -4.05
C HIS A 55 -8.48 -0.26 -4.90
N ALA A 56 -9.65 0.08 -4.34
CA ALA A 56 -10.93 -0.01 -5.05
C ALA A 56 -10.94 0.82 -6.34
N ARG A 57 -10.35 2.02 -6.35
CA ARG A 57 -10.21 2.85 -7.56
C ARG A 57 -9.21 2.30 -8.57
N SER A 58 -8.16 1.61 -8.12
CA SER A 58 -7.25 0.90 -9.03
C SER A 58 -7.99 -0.24 -9.74
N LEU A 59 -8.74 -1.04 -8.99
CA LEU A 59 -9.56 -2.13 -9.52
C LEU A 59 -10.69 -1.62 -10.41
N GLN A 60 -11.31 -0.49 -10.07
CA GLN A 60 -12.28 0.20 -10.92
C GLN A 60 -11.66 0.60 -12.26
N GLN A 61 -10.44 1.14 -12.26
CA GLN A 61 -9.75 1.49 -13.50
C GLN A 61 -9.57 0.25 -14.35
N ALA A 62 -9.02 -0.82 -13.78
CA ALA A 62 -8.81 -2.09 -14.49
C ALA A 62 -10.10 -2.63 -15.11
N LYS A 63 -11.19 -2.68 -14.33
CA LYS A 63 -12.52 -3.13 -14.79
C LYS A 63 -13.08 -2.29 -15.94
N ASN A 64 -12.71 -1.02 -16.04
CA ASN A 64 -13.24 -0.09 -17.03
C ASN A 64 -12.29 0.18 -18.21
N LEU A 65 -11.12 -0.47 -18.27
CA LEU A 65 -10.13 -0.26 -19.34
C LEU A 65 -10.73 -0.54 -20.73
N PHE A 66 -11.58 -1.56 -20.84
CA PHE A 66 -12.22 -1.99 -22.09
C PHE A 66 -13.74 -2.16 -21.91
N PRO A 67 -14.51 -2.25 -23.00
CA PRO A 67 -15.97 -2.34 -22.92
C PRO A 67 -16.52 -3.58 -22.19
N ASN A 68 -15.80 -4.70 -22.22
CA ASN A 68 -16.20 -5.95 -21.59
C ASN A 68 -14.99 -6.61 -20.92
N VAL A 69 -14.83 -6.41 -19.62
CA VAL A 69 -13.70 -6.91 -18.82
C VAL A 69 -14.20 -7.88 -17.77
N TYR A 70 -13.47 -8.98 -17.60
CA TYR A 70 -13.54 -9.88 -16.45
C TYR A 70 -12.25 -9.68 -15.64
N LEU A 71 -12.39 -9.13 -14.43
CA LEU A 71 -11.30 -8.73 -13.56
C LEU A 71 -11.02 -9.83 -12.53
N ILE A 72 -9.80 -10.37 -12.64
CA ILE A 72 -9.22 -11.35 -11.74
C ILE A 72 -8.29 -10.60 -10.80
N VAL A 73 -8.41 -10.83 -9.50
CA VAL A 73 -7.53 -10.24 -8.50
C VAL A 73 -6.69 -11.32 -7.83
N GLY A 74 -5.38 -11.20 -7.95
CA GLY A 74 -4.43 -12.07 -7.24
C GLY A 74 -4.12 -11.52 -5.87
N LEU A 75 -4.38 -12.32 -4.83
CA LEU A 75 -4.06 -11.99 -3.45
C LEU A 75 -2.81 -12.75 -3.01
N THR A 76 -1.76 -12.04 -2.62
CA THR A 76 -0.56 -12.66 -2.06
C THR A 76 -0.81 -13.22 -0.66
N SER A 77 -0.23 -14.37 -0.35
CA SER A 77 -0.36 -14.98 0.98
C SER A 77 0.36 -14.20 2.07
N ASP A 78 -0.02 -14.40 3.33
CA ASP A 78 0.64 -13.73 4.46
C ASP A 78 2.13 -14.08 4.50
N LYS A 79 2.45 -15.37 4.39
CA LYS A 79 3.83 -15.88 4.36
C LYS A 79 4.67 -15.19 3.28
N LEU A 80 4.19 -15.20 2.04
CA LEU A 80 4.92 -14.63 0.91
C LEU A 80 5.08 -13.11 1.06
N THR A 81 4.04 -12.44 1.57
CA THR A 81 4.07 -10.98 1.78
C THR A 81 5.06 -10.59 2.86
N GLU A 82 5.03 -11.29 3.99
CA GLU A 82 5.92 -11.02 5.12
C GLU A 82 7.38 -11.25 4.76
N GLU A 83 7.66 -12.35 4.05
CA GLU A 83 8.98 -12.64 3.48
C GLU A 83 9.40 -11.49 2.54
N LEU A 84 8.65 -11.25 1.46
CA LEU A 84 9.17 -10.45 0.34
C LEU A 84 8.96 -8.94 0.48
N LYS A 85 8.11 -8.49 1.41
CA LYS A 85 7.72 -7.08 1.54
C LYS A 85 7.55 -6.61 2.97
N GLY A 86 7.30 -7.47 3.95
CA GLY A 86 7.13 -7.12 5.36
C GLY A 86 5.71 -7.32 5.88
N PRO A 87 5.47 -7.00 7.17
CA PRO A 87 4.26 -7.43 7.89
C PRO A 87 3.00 -6.74 7.37
N THR A 88 1.88 -7.44 7.46
CA THR A 88 0.52 -6.92 7.21
C THR A 88 -0.22 -6.67 8.51
N VAL A 89 -1.16 -5.73 8.51
CA VAL A 89 -2.06 -5.51 9.66
C VAL A 89 -3.22 -6.51 9.62
N MET A 90 -3.76 -6.77 8.42
CA MET A 90 -4.80 -7.76 8.19
C MET A 90 -4.20 -9.08 7.69
N ASN A 91 -4.74 -10.20 8.16
CA ASN A 91 -4.35 -11.52 7.67
C ASN A 91 -4.98 -11.82 6.29
N GLU A 92 -4.52 -12.87 5.63
CA GLU A 92 -4.90 -13.24 4.27
C GLU A 92 -6.42 -13.42 4.11
N LYS A 93 -7.08 -14.04 5.09
CA LYS A 93 -8.53 -14.26 5.05
C LYS A 93 -9.29 -12.94 5.13
N GLU A 94 -8.86 -12.02 5.98
CA GLU A 94 -9.47 -10.70 6.12
C GLU A 94 -9.27 -9.85 4.85
N ARG A 95 -8.08 -9.95 4.23
CA ARG A 95 -7.78 -9.26 2.96
C ARG A 95 -8.61 -9.85 1.81
N ALA A 96 -8.73 -11.17 1.74
CA ALA A 96 -9.59 -11.86 0.77
C ALA A 96 -11.06 -11.48 0.93
N GLU A 97 -11.55 -11.46 2.17
CA GLU A 97 -12.93 -11.06 2.47
C GLU A 97 -13.19 -9.61 2.05
N SER A 98 -12.25 -8.69 2.31
CA SER A 98 -12.35 -7.31 1.86
C SER A 98 -12.47 -7.18 0.34
N LEU A 99 -11.73 -8.00 -0.41
CA LEU A 99 -11.78 -8.02 -1.87
C LEU A 99 -13.10 -8.58 -2.42
N LYS A 100 -13.70 -9.58 -1.75
CA LYS A 100 -15.00 -10.15 -2.19
C LYS A 100 -16.11 -9.09 -2.22
N HIS A 101 -16.02 -8.08 -1.34
CA HIS A 101 -16.98 -6.98 -1.27
C HIS A 101 -16.63 -5.81 -2.21
N CYS A 102 -15.54 -5.92 -2.99
CA CYS A 102 -15.21 -4.91 -3.98
C CYS A 102 -16.07 -5.08 -5.24
N LYS A 103 -16.95 -4.10 -5.49
CA LYS A 103 -17.87 -4.04 -6.64
C LYS A 103 -17.26 -4.42 -8.01
N TYR A 104 -15.97 -4.17 -8.21
CA TYR A 104 -15.31 -4.29 -9.51
C TYR A 104 -14.67 -5.65 -9.76
N VAL A 105 -14.53 -6.49 -8.72
CA VAL A 105 -13.83 -7.77 -8.76
C VAL A 105 -14.81 -8.87 -9.17
N ASP A 106 -14.43 -9.70 -10.15
CA ASP A 106 -15.24 -10.86 -10.56
C ASP A 106 -14.69 -12.17 -9.99
N GLU A 107 -13.36 -12.29 -9.86
CA GLU A 107 -12.67 -13.49 -9.39
C GLU A 107 -11.50 -13.11 -8.50
N ILE A 108 -11.29 -13.89 -7.43
CA ILE A 108 -10.13 -13.75 -6.54
C ILE A 108 -9.34 -15.04 -6.60
N ILE A 109 -8.03 -14.93 -6.84
CA ILE A 109 -7.08 -16.04 -6.74
C ILE A 109 -6.22 -15.81 -5.50
N GLU A 110 -6.46 -16.60 -4.46
CA GLU A 110 -5.63 -16.63 -3.25
C GLU A 110 -4.27 -17.29 -3.54
N ASN A 111 -3.29 -17.08 -2.67
CA ASN A 111 -1.91 -17.57 -2.85
C ASN A 111 -1.29 -17.18 -4.21
N ALA A 112 -1.53 -15.96 -4.68
CA ALA A 112 -0.96 -15.45 -5.91
C ALA A 112 0.59 -15.39 -5.84
N PRO A 113 1.28 -15.73 -6.95
CA PRO A 113 2.74 -15.68 -6.99
C PRO A 113 3.26 -14.24 -6.97
N TRP A 114 4.48 -14.06 -6.48
CA TRP A 114 5.14 -12.74 -6.48
C TRP A 114 5.59 -12.29 -7.87
N VAL A 115 6.00 -13.25 -8.70
CA VAL A 115 6.42 -13.03 -10.09
C VAL A 115 5.50 -13.86 -10.98
N ILE A 116 4.87 -13.20 -11.94
CA ILE A 116 3.91 -13.81 -12.86
C ILE A 116 4.67 -14.56 -13.96
N THR A 117 4.43 -15.86 -14.09
CA THR A 117 5.03 -16.72 -15.11
C THR A 117 4.09 -16.90 -16.30
N ASP A 118 4.64 -17.27 -17.47
CA ASP A 118 3.83 -17.58 -18.66
C ASP A 118 2.86 -18.75 -18.39
N GLU A 119 3.29 -19.77 -17.63
CA GLU A 119 2.43 -20.87 -17.18
C GLU A 119 1.23 -20.36 -16.35
N TYR A 120 1.46 -19.39 -15.47
CA TYR A 120 0.39 -18.80 -14.65
C TYR A 120 -0.61 -18.02 -15.52
N LEU A 121 -0.12 -17.27 -16.51
CA LEU A 121 -0.96 -16.55 -17.48
C LEU A 121 -1.84 -17.52 -18.27
N GLU A 122 -1.26 -18.62 -18.77
CA GLU A 122 -1.99 -19.64 -19.54
C GLU A 122 -3.02 -20.37 -18.69
N LYS A 123 -2.64 -20.80 -17.48
CA LYS A 123 -3.51 -21.52 -16.54
C LYS A 123 -4.78 -20.74 -16.22
N HIS A 124 -4.66 -19.43 -15.98
CA HIS A 124 -5.78 -18.56 -15.61
C HIS A 124 -6.40 -17.82 -16.80
N GLN A 125 -5.90 -18.07 -18.02
CA GLN A 125 -6.33 -17.44 -19.27
C GLN A 125 -6.29 -15.91 -19.18
N ILE A 126 -5.20 -15.36 -18.66
CA ILE A 126 -5.01 -13.92 -18.46
C ILE A 126 -4.59 -13.29 -19.78
N ASP A 127 -5.34 -12.28 -20.24
CA ASP A 127 -4.98 -11.52 -21.45
C ASP A 127 -3.99 -10.40 -21.14
N PHE A 128 -4.22 -9.69 -20.02
CA PHE A 128 -3.40 -8.55 -19.61
C PHE A 128 -3.22 -8.51 -18.09
N VAL A 129 -2.08 -7.99 -17.66
CA VAL A 129 -1.80 -7.67 -16.26
C VAL A 129 -1.87 -6.16 -16.08
N ALA A 130 -2.56 -5.68 -15.06
CA ALA A 130 -2.71 -4.26 -14.79
C ALA A 130 -2.25 -3.93 -13.36
N HIS A 131 -1.29 -3.01 -13.26
CA HIS A 131 -0.73 -2.52 -11.99
C HIS A 131 -0.27 -1.07 -12.19
N ASP A 132 0.10 -0.37 -11.12
CA ASP A 132 0.73 0.95 -11.27
C ASP A 132 2.03 0.89 -12.08
N GLU A 133 2.32 1.98 -12.80
CA GLU A 133 3.43 2.05 -13.76
C GLU A 133 4.82 1.88 -13.14
N SER A 134 4.96 2.16 -11.84
CA SER A 134 6.28 2.23 -11.21
C SER A 134 6.99 0.88 -11.26
N PRO A 135 8.31 0.85 -11.55
CA PRO A 135 9.10 -0.37 -11.48
C PRO A 135 8.96 -1.03 -10.10
N TYR A 136 8.62 -2.31 -10.09
CA TYR A 136 8.50 -3.05 -8.84
C TYR A 136 9.76 -3.90 -8.61
N GLN A 137 10.73 -3.30 -7.92
CA GLN A 137 12.04 -3.89 -7.66
C GLN A 137 11.94 -5.05 -6.65
N PHE A 138 12.59 -6.16 -6.97
CA PHE A 138 12.69 -7.32 -6.09
C PHE A 138 14.00 -8.08 -6.26
N GLY A 139 14.81 -8.15 -5.20
CA GLY A 139 16.16 -8.72 -5.28
C GLY A 139 17.01 -7.97 -6.30
N ASP A 140 17.63 -8.71 -7.22
CA ASP A 140 18.41 -8.17 -8.35
C ASP A 140 17.55 -7.82 -9.57
N CYS A 141 16.23 -8.00 -9.48
CA CYS A 141 15.30 -7.65 -10.55
C CYS A 141 14.84 -6.20 -10.39
N ASP A 142 15.18 -5.36 -11.38
CA ASP A 142 14.76 -3.95 -11.40
C ASP A 142 13.24 -3.77 -11.51
N ASP A 143 12.55 -4.69 -12.18
CA ASP A 143 11.10 -4.65 -12.33
C ASP A 143 10.55 -6.05 -12.65
N ILE A 144 9.81 -6.62 -11.71
CA ILE A 144 9.16 -7.93 -11.91
C ILE A 144 8.16 -7.94 -13.07
N TYR A 145 7.64 -6.77 -13.47
CA TYR A 145 6.70 -6.64 -14.58
C TYR A 145 7.38 -6.35 -15.93
N ALA A 146 8.70 -6.14 -15.98
CA ALA A 146 9.41 -5.82 -17.22
C ALA A 146 9.15 -6.84 -18.35
N PRO A 147 9.17 -8.17 -18.12
CA PRO A 147 8.87 -9.15 -19.18
C PRO A 147 7.47 -8.96 -19.79
N LEU A 148 6.47 -8.60 -18.97
CA LEU A 148 5.10 -8.35 -19.42
C LEU A 148 4.97 -7.02 -20.16
N LYS A 149 5.72 -6.00 -19.73
CA LYS A 149 5.83 -4.71 -20.43
C LYS A 149 6.40 -4.91 -21.84
N HIS A 150 7.48 -5.67 -21.98
CA HIS A 150 8.07 -5.99 -23.30
C HIS A 150 7.14 -6.78 -24.23
N LYS A 151 6.28 -7.65 -23.66
CA LYS A 151 5.26 -8.41 -24.42
C LYS A 151 4.00 -7.60 -24.76
N ASN A 152 3.91 -6.32 -24.37
CA ASN A 152 2.68 -5.51 -24.45
C ASN A 152 1.48 -6.15 -23.73
N MET A 153 1.74 -6.92 -22.67
CA MET A 153 0.72 -7.55 -21.84
C MET A 153 0.46 -6.76 -20.54
N PHE A 154 1.26 -5.74 -20.26
CA PHE A 154 1.11 -4.87 -19.10
C PHE A 154 0.29 -3.61 -19.42
N ILE A 155 -0.66 -3.26 -18.57
CA ILE A 155 -1.45 -2.03 -18.66
C ILE A 155 -1.21 -1.17 -17.41
N PRO A 156 -0.59 0.02 -17.53
CA PRO A 156 -0.33 0.88 -16.39
C PRO A 156 -1.64 1.48 -15.85
N LEU A 157 -1.81 1.46 -14.53
CA LEU A 157 -2.91 2.08 -13.80
C LEU A 157 -2.46 3.32 -13.03
N LYS A 158 -3.38 4.25 -12.75
CA LYS A 158 -3.07 5.44 -11.96
C LYS A 158 -3.28 5.19 -10.48
N ARG A 159 -2.27 5.52 -9.66
CA ARG A 159 -2.43 5.53 -8.20
C ARG A 159 -3.30 6.71 -7.76
N THR A 160 -4.09 6.52 -6.71
CA THR A 160 -4.86 7.61 -6.08
C THR A 160 -3.95 8.38 -5.12
N LYS A 161 -3.88 9.71 -5.27
CA LYS A 161 -3.04 10.56 -4.42
C LYS A 161 -3.64 10.68 -3.02
N GLY A 162 -2.78 10.72 -2.00
CA GLY A 162 -3.19 10.97 -0.60
C GLY A 162 -3.67 9.75 0.18
N ILE A 163 -3.66 8.55 -0.40
CA ILE A 163 -4.06 7.31 0.30
C ILE A 163 -3.07 6.17 0.05
N SER A 164 -2.74 5.45 1.10
CA SER A 164 -2.00 4.19 1.07
C SER A 164 -2.11 3.52 2.44
N THR A 165 -1.87 2.20 2.51
CA THR A 165 -1.78 1.44 3.76
C THR A 165 -0.80 2.11 4.73
N SER A 166 0.40 2.48 4.26
CA SER A 166 1.39 3.19 5.07
C SER A 166 0.92 4.57 5.53
N GLY A 167 0.17 5.29 4.70
CA GLY A 167 -0.42 6.58 5.08
C GLY A 167 -1.46 6.44 6.19
N ILE A 168 -2.34 5.43 6.09
CA ILE A 168 -3.33 5.10 7.14
C ILE A 168 -2.62 4.76 8.44
N ILE A 169 -1.64 3.84 8.41
CA ILE A 169 -0.87 3.44 9.59
C ILE A 169 -0.17 4.65 10.22
N THR A 170 0.50 5.48 9.40
CA THR A 170 1.21 6.67 9.89
C THR A 170 0.26 7.66 10.57
N ASN A 171 -0.93 7.86 10.02
CA ASN A 171 -1.94 8.74 10.62
C ASN A 171 -2.44 8.18 11.97
N ILE A 172 -2.72 6.87 12.04
CA ILE A 172 -3.13 6.21 13.29
C ILE A 172 -2.03 6.33 14.35
N VAL A 173 -0.79 6.01 14.00
CA VAL A 173 0.35 6.08 14.92
C VAL A 173 0.61 7.51 15.39
N ARG A 174 0.54 8.50 14.50
CA ARG A 174 0.75 9.92 14.83
C ARG A 174 -0.27 10.43 15.85
N ASP A 175 -1.53 10.03 15.72
CA ASP A 175 -2.60 10.50 16.60
C ASP A 175 -2.83 9.58 17.81
N TYR A 176 -2.08 8.48 17.94
CA TYR A 176 -2.20 7.53 19.05
C TYR A 176 -2.02 8.18 20.42
N ASP A 177 -0.98 9.00 20.60
CA ASP A 177 -0.73 9.72 21.86
C ASP A 177 -1.91 10.63 22.25
N LYS A 178 -2.50 11.34 21.27
CA LYS A 178 -3.65 12.20 21.50
C LYS A 178 -4.89 11.39 21.87
N PHE A 179 -5.08 10.24 21.22
CA PHE A 179 -6.14 9.29 21.56
C PHE A 179 -5.99 8.80 22.99
N VAL A 180 -4.78 8.41 23.40
CA VAL A 180 -4.50 7.94 24.77
C VAL A 180 -4.79 9.04 25.78
N ILE A 181 -4.24 10.24 25.61
CA ILE A 181 -4.43 11.37 26.54
C ILE A 181 -5.93 11.66 26.70
N ARG A 182 -6.67 11.75 25.60
CA ARG A 182 -8.11 12.06 25.62
C ARG A 182 -8.91 11.02 26.40
N ASN A 183 -8.58 9.73 26.27
CA ASN A 183 -9.29 8.68 26.99
C ASN A 183 -8.90 8.62 28.47
N LEU A 184 -7.64 8.87 28.81
CA LEU A 184 -7.20 9.01 30.20
C LEU A 184 -7.91 10.18 30.90
N ASP A 185 -8.04 11.32 30.23
CA ASP A 185 -8.76 12.50 30.74
C ASP A 185 -10.27 12.26 30.91
N ARG A 186 -10.84 11.29 30.16
CA ARG A 186 -12.23 10.83 30.31
C ARG A 186 -12.41 9.79 31.42
N GLY A 187 -11.34 9.42 32.11
CA GLY A 187 -11.39 8.44 33.21
C GLY A 187 -11.22 6.98 32.77
N CYS A 188 -10.86 6.70 31.52
CA CYS A 188 -10.54 5.32 31.11
C CYS A 188 -9.28 4.84 31.83
N SER A 189 -9.26 3.58 32.24
CA SER A 189 -8.11 3.01 32.91
C SER A 189 -6.97 2.71 31.90
N PRO A 190 -5.69 2.84 32.30
CA PRO A 190 -4.57 2.50 31.44
C PRO A 190 -4.56 1.04 30.96
N LYS A 191 -5.16 0.12 31.75
CA LYS A 191 -5.28 -1.30 31.39
C LYS A 191 -6.22 -1.51 30.21
N GLU A 192 -7.34 -0.79 30.15
CA GLU A 192 -8.30 -0.88 29.03
C GLU A 192 -7.72 -0.34 27.73
N LEU A 193 -6.80 0.62 27.82
CA LEU A 193 -6.10 1.19 26.66
C LEU A 193 -4.83 0.39 26.28
N ASN A 194 -4.56 -0.72 26.99
CA ASN A 194 -3.36 -1.54 26.83
C ASN A 194 -2.04 -0.73 26.88
N ILE A 195 -1.97 0.24 27.79
CA ILE A 195 -0.81 1.12 27.96
C ILE A 195 0.07 0.62 29.10
N SER A 196 1.36 0.46 28.82
CA SER A 196 2.35 0.13 29.86
C SER A 196 2.55 1.27 30.87
N PHE A 197 3.02 0.93 32.07
CA PHE A 197 3.32 1.92 33.11
C PHE A 197 4.31 3.00 32.66
N ILE A 198 5.35 2.61 31.91
CA ILE A 198 6.37 3.53 31.38
C ILE A 198 5.74 4.52 30.40
N GLN A 199 4.92 4.04 29.45
CA GLN A 199 4.22 4.89 28.49
C GLN A 199 3.27 5.86 29.18
N LEU A 200 2.52 5.40 30.19
CA LEU A 200 1.63 6.25 30.98
C LEU A 200 2.40 7.41 31.64
N ASN A 201 3.55 7.11 32.25
CA ASN A 201 4.38 8.14 32.89
C ASN A 201 4.97 9.11 31.85
N THR A 202 5.42 8.63 30.69
CA THR A 202 5.88 9.50 29.59
C THR A 202 4.79 10.48 29.16
N ILE A 203 3.53 10.00 29.06
CA ILE A 203 2.39 10.83 28.67
C ILE A 203 2.04 11.86 29.75
N LYS A 204 2.03 11.47 31.03
CA LYS A 204 1.81 12.38 32.16
C LYS A 204 2.90 13.47 32.23
N MET A 205 4.16 13.08 32.04
CA MET A 205 5.29 14.02 31.98
C MET A 205 5.14 15.01 30.82
N LYS A 206 4.75 14.53 29.63
CA LYS A 206 4.50 15.37 28.46
C LYS A 206 3.38 16.40 28.73
N LYS A 207 2.28 15.98 29.36
CA LYS A 207 1.18 16.87 29.75
C LYS A 207 1.63 17.94 30.76
N HIS A 208 2.40 17.56 31.77
CA HIS A 208 2.97 18.51 32.73
C HIS A 208 3.89 19.53 32.05
N VAL A 209 4.75 19.09 31.13
CA VAL A 209 5.61 19.99 30.35
C VAL A 209 4.75 20.96 29.52
N ASP A 210 3.74 20.46 28.80
CA ASP A 210 2.83 21.29 27.99
C ASP A 210 2.03 22.31 28.83
N GLU A 211 1.60 21.95 30.04
CA GLU A 211 0.95 22.87 30.98
C GLU A 211 1.91 23.95 31.49
N ILE A 212 3.14 23.56 31.84
CA ILE A 212 4.19 24.51 32.23
C ILE A 212 4.47 25.51 31.09
N ILE A 213 4.54 25.04 29.84
CA ILE A 213 4.76 25.91 28.66
C ILE A 213 3.59 26.88 28.45
N LYS A 214 2.35 26.47 28.73
CA LYS A 214 1.16 27.32 28.58
C LYS A 214 1.01 28.35 29.70
N VAL A 215 1.35 27.98 30.93
CA VAL A 215 1.28 28.86 32.12
C VAL A 215 2.36 29.94 32.05
N ILE A 216 3.49 29.59 31.44
CA ILE A 216 4.60 30.49 31.25
C ILE A 216 4.38 31.27 29.94
N ASP A 217 3.63 32.39 30.01
CA ASP A 217 3.57 33.41 28.95
C ASP A 217 4.90 34.17 28.87
N ILE A 218 5.93 33.47 28.45
CA ILE A 218 7.21 34.07 28.12
C ILE A 218 7.05 34.50 26.68
N HIS A 219 6.75 35.79 26.45
CA HIS A 219 6.92 36.41 25.13
C HIS A 219 8.39 36.86 24.89
N THR A 220 9.26 36.79 25.91
CA THR A 220 10.60 37.43 25.90
C THR A 220 11.81 36.52 26.15
N LYS A 221 11.69 35.34 26.77
CA LYS A 221 12.72 34.26 26.77
C LYS A 221 12.48 33.21 25.66
N ILE A 222 11.65 33.55 24.67
CA ILE A 222 11.24 32.66 23.58
C ILE A 222 12.41 32.20 22.71
N ASN A 223 13.49 32.98 22.56
CA ASN A 223 14.54 32.62 21.61
C ASN A 223 15.41 31.43 22.05
N ASN A 224 15.66 31.26 23.36
CA ASN A 224 16.41 30.10 23.86
C ASN A 224 15.52 28.86 23.97
N ILE A 225 14.26 29.02 24.39
CA ILE A 225 13.30 27.91 24.46
C ILE A 225 12.84 27.47 23.08
N LYS A 226 12.72 28.36 22.07
CA LYS A 226 12.46 27.94 20.68
C LYS A 226 13.56 27.07 20.11
N ILE A 227 14.81 27.23 20.56
CA ILE A 227 15.91 26.34 20.17
C ILE A 227 15.70 24.98 20.83
N GLU A 228 15.37 24.92 22.12
CA GLU A 228 15.06 23.66 22.82
C GLU A 228 13.77 22.99 22.33
N PHE A 229 12.76 23.76 21.93
CA PHE A 229 11.52 23.28 21.32
C PHE A 229 11.73 22.85 19.88
N LYS A 230 12.59 23.54 19.12
CA LYS A 230 13.08 23.01 17.85
C LYS A 230 13.86 21.73 18.07
N VAL A 231 14.65 21.63 19.14
CA VAL A 231 15.41 20.41 19.46
C VAL A 231 14.47 19.30 19.92
N ALA A 232 13.41 19.59 20.67
CA ALA A 232 12.41 18.63 21.10
C ALA A 232 11.49 18.21 19.95
N ASN A 233 10.97 19.14 19.14
CA ASN A 233 10.26 18.80 17.90
C ASN A 233 11.17 18.08 16.92
N LYS A 234 12.42 18.49 16.76
CA LYS A 234 13.39 17.77 15.93
C LYS A 234 13.71 16.40 16.54
N TYR A 235 13.76 16.26 17.86
CA TYR A 235 13.92 14.98 18.55
C TYR A 235 12.69 14.09 18.35
N TRP A 236 11.48 14.63 18.41
CA TRP A 236 10.23 13.90 18.18
C TRP A 236 10.01 13.58 16.71
N ASP A 237 10.30 14.50 15.81
CA ASP A 237 10.40 14.25 14.38
C ASP A 237 11.45 13.19 14.12
N ASN A 238 12.58 13.20 14.83
CA ASN A 238 13.61 12.15 14.76
C ASN A 238 13.16 10.83 15.41
N VAL A 239 12.31 10.82 16.44
CA VAL A 239 11.79 9.60 17.08
C VAL A 239 10.68 8.99 16.23
N ILE A 240 9.78 9.80 15.69
CA ILE A 240 8.78 9.39 14.70
C ILE A 240 9.49 8.96 13.43
N HIS A 241 10.49 9.71 12.95
CA HIS A 241 11.35 9.24 11.87
C HIS A 241 11.99 7.93 12.26
N ARG A 242 12.59 7.77 13.44
CA ARG A 242 13.17 6.49 13.86
C ARG A 242 12.16 5.37 13.99
N LEU A 243 10.90 5.62 14.34
CA LEU A 243 9.87 4.58 14.43
C LEU A 243 9.34 4.21 13.05
N VAL A 244 9.12 5.20 12.18
CA VAL A 244 8.76 5.02 10.77
C VAL A 244 9.92 4.36 10.02
N GLU A 245 11.14 4.80 10.27
CA GLU A 245 12.40 4.26 9.75
C GLU A 245 12.66 2.89 10.35
N LYS A 246 12.36 2.62 11.63
CA LYS A 246 12.46 1.26 12.20
C LYS A 246 11.39 0.35 11.61
N PHE A 247 10.20 0.85 11.31
CA PHE A 247 9.17 0.09 10.61
C PHE A 247 9.55 -0.15 9.14
N GLN A 248 10.06 0.87 8.45
CA GLN A 248 10.59 0.78 7.09
C GLN A 248 11.88 -0.05 7.03
N ASN A 249 12.69 -0.05 8.08
CA ASN A 249 13.91 -0.85 8.22
C ASN A 249 13.55 -2.26 8.59
N LEU A 250 12.57 -2.54 9.44
CA LEU A 250 12.04 -3.91 9.59
C LEU A 250 11.55 -4.44 8.24
N ARG A 251 10.94 -3.55 7.44
CA ARG A 251 10.52 -3.84 6.07
C ARG A 251 11.69 -4.06 5.10
N ASN A 252 12.78 -3.30 5.23
CA ASN A 252 13.97 -3.37 4.38
C ASN A 252 15.01 -4.41 4.85
N GLU A 253 15.12 -4.68 6.15
CA GLU A 253 15.99 -5.67 6.78
C GLU A 253 15.49 -7.07 6.46
N ASN A 254 14.17 -7.30 6.45
CA ASN A 254 13.61 -8.53 5.87
C ASN A 254 14.02 -8.67 4.39
N ARG A 255 14.06 -7.57 3.62
CA ARG A 255 14.54 -7.55 2.22
C ARG A 255 16.03 -7.87 2.09
N ILE A 256 16.88 -7.32 2.96
CA ILE A 256 18.36 -7.51 2.96
C ILE A 256 18.74 -8.90 3.50
N PHE A 257 18.05 -9.38 4.53
CA PHE A 257 18.23 -10.71 5.11
C PHE A 257 17.94 -11.81 4.08
N LEU A 258 16.85 -11.67 3.31
CA LEU A 258 16.53 -12.59 2.23
C LEU A 258 17.53 -12.53 1.06
N ASN A 259 18.05 -11.35 0.73
CA ASN A 259 19.12 -11.23 -0.27
C ASN A 259 20.42 -11.92 0.20
N LYS A 260 20.79 -11.79 1.48
CA LYS A 260 21.96 -12.48 2.06
C LYS A 260 21.80 -14.00 2.12
N ILE A 261 20.59 -14.51 2.42
CA ILE A 261 20.31 -15.95 2.36
C ILE A 261 20.43 -16.47 0.93
N ARG A 262 20.03 -15.69 -0.08
CA ARG A 262 20.19 -16.05 -1.50
C ARG A 262 21.65 -16.08 -1.96
N GLU A 263 22.48 -15.14 -1.52
CA GLU A 263 23.93 -15.17 -1.79
C GLU A 263 24.63 -16.37 -1.12
N PHE A 264 24.10 -16.84 0.01
CA PHE A 264 24.63 -18.02 0.72
C PHE A 264 24.18 -19.37 0.12
N ILE A 265 23.15 -19.37 -0.75
CA ILE A 265 22.57 -20.57 -1.38
C ILE A 265 22.99 -20.69 -2.87
N LYS A 266 23.72 -19.72 -3.42
CA LYS A 266 24.49 -19.88 -4.68
C LYS A 266 25.88 -20.45 -4.40
#